data_AF-A0A1I3N3V8-F1
#
_entry.id   AF-A0A1I3N3V8-F1
#
_cell.length_a   1.000
_cell.length_b   1.000
_cell.length_c   1.000
_cell.angle_alpha   90.00
_cell.angle_beta   90.00
_cell.angle_gamma   90.00
#
_symmetry.space_group_name_H-M   'P 1'
#
loop_
_entity.id
_entity.type
_entity.pdbx_description
1 polymer ?
#
loop_
_entity_poly.entity_id
_entity_poly.type
_entity_poly.pdbx_seq_one_letter_code
_entity_poly.pdbx_strand_id
1 'polypeptide(L)'
;MLGQMSVKLRLLLLALPPLLALVLLAAISLNQMGNLNQGINSLYVDRVEPMEQLITVNNGYANALIDLGHKYRAELIDGGTFRREVQASLQRADTAWNAYLQTHITGDETRLMEATKRAKEPVRRLIDSRLEQLDNGNLRSQDGASFNQQTYEAYDPLLDALDSLYTYQVQVAGEFNNQSSEDYQGLFKAYVIACVLAVVLLALLALAVYRSISRPVVHMHEVISDISEHADLTRRLQIEGSDELAQTGLAFNRMMDRFQALIGELARAVEQLASSSEEMSSISKQVSHSASAQEEQVIMVATAINEMTAAIQEVAGNALNAAQHAHDADSKARAGSSTVRANVESMQTLSARVSSATKVIELLNKQSENISQVLTTIRGVAEQTNLLALNAAIEAARAGEAGRGFAVVADEVRSLAGNTQRATESIRTMIDELQASARQAVNVMEEASEQAKHSATQAGESGNILDAITTAVETIADMNAQISTATEEQTSVANEINENITHFQTGIAEVGEGSRQSSIASQELAELSVQLQRQVSQFKA
;
A
#
# COMPACT_ATOMS: atom_id res chain seq x y z
N MET A 1 -9.72 -44.24 -23.89
CA MET A 1 -11.15 -44.42 -23.55
C MET A 1 -11.41 -44.23 -22.06
N LEU A 2 -10.75 -44.96 -21.14
CA LEU A 2 -11.00 -44.77 -19.70
C LEU A 2 -10.79 -43.31 -19.26
N GLY A 3 -9.72 -42.63 -19.69
CA GLY A 3 -9.40 -41.22 -19.41
C GLY A 3 -10.49 -40.17 -19.71
N GLN A 4 -11.52 -40.51 -20.48
CA GLN A 4 -12.64 -39.62 -20.82
C GLN A 4 -13.88 -39.87 -19.94
N MET A 5 -13.89 -40.98 -19.19
CA MET A 5 -14.97 -41.36 -18.29
C MET A 5 -14.69 -40.81 -16.89
N SER A 6 -15.72 -40.44 -16.13
CA SER A 6 -15.54 -39.99 -14.75
C SER A 6 -14.87 -41.05 -13.88
N VAL A 7 -14.09 -40.62 -12.90
CA VAL A 7 -13.44 -41.51 -11.91
C VAL A 7 -14.49 -42.37 -11.22
N LYS A 8 -15.66 -41.80 -10.91
CA LYS A 8 -16.82 -42.51 -10.35
C LYS A 8 -17.27 -43.67 -11.23
N LEU A 9 -17.37 -43.46 -12.55
CA LEU A 9 -17.83 -44.50 -13.48
C LEU A 9 -16.79 -45.62 -13.63
N ARG A 10 -15.49 -45.31 -13.56
CA ARG A 10 -14.42 -46.32 -13.58
C ARG A 10 -14.45 -47.21 -12.33
N LEU A 11 -14.68 -46.61 -11.16
CA LEU A 11 -14.82 -47.36 -9.91
C LEU A 11 -16.07 -48.26 -9.92
N LEU A 12 -17.17 -47.78 -10.50
CA LEU A 12 -18.36 -48.61 -10.71
C LEU A 12 -18.09 -49.78 -11.66
N LEU A 13 -17.36 -49.55 -12.75
CA LEU A 13 -16.93 -50.60 -13.68
C LEU A 13 -16.00 -51.63 -13.03
N LEU A 14 -15.31 -51.29 -11.94
CA LEU A 14 -14.50 -52.24 -11.19
C LEU A 14 -15.35 -53.14 -10.29
N ALA A 15 -16.47 -52.65 -9.75
CA ALA A 15 -17.27 -53.35 -8.75
C ALA A 15 -18.41 -54.20 -9.34
N LEU A 16 -19.06 -53.74 -10.41
CA LEU A 16 -20.26 -54.38 -11.00
C LEU A 16 -19.97 -55.71 -11.73
N PRO A 17 -18.96 -55.80 -12.62
CA PRO A 17 -18.67 -57.03 -13.35
C PRO A 17 -18.26 -58.23 -12.47
N PRO A 18 -17.45 -58.08 -11.40
CA PRO A 18 -17.19 -59.18 -10.47
C PRO A 18 -18.45 -59.73 -9.82
N LEU A 19 -19.36 -58.85 -9.40
CA LEU A 19 -20.64 -59.26 -8.79
C LEU A 19 -21.50 -60.03 -9.77
N LEU A 20 -21.61 -59.56 -11.02
CA LEU A 20 -22.35 -60.26 -12.07
C LEU A 20 -21.71 -61.61 -12.42
N ALA A 21 -20.39 -61.69 -12.51
CA ALA A 21 -19.67 -62.94 -12.78
C ALA A 21 -19.90 -63.96 -11.66
N LEU A 22 -19.90 -63.54 -10.40
CA LEU A 22 -20.14 -64.41 -9.24
C LEU A 22 -21.58 -64.96 -9.26
N VAL A 23 -22.58 -64.11 -9.53
CA VAL A 23 -23.98 -64.53 -9.65
C VAL A 23 -24.15 -65.54 -10.80
N LEU A 24 -23.53 -65.29 -11.95
CA LEU A 24 -23.58 -66.21 -13.10
C LEU A 24 -22.94 -67.57 -12.78
N LEU A 25 -21.76 -67.58 -12.16
CA LEU A 25 -21.08 -68.82 -11.77
C LEU A 25 -21.88 -69.61 -10.73
N ALA A 26 -22.47 -68.93 -9.74
CA ALA A 26 -23.35 -69.55 -8.75
C ALA A 26 -24.59 -70.17 -9.40
N ALA A 27 -25.22 -69.48 -10.37
CA ALA A 27 -26.37 -70.01 -11.10
C ALA A 27 -26.03 -71.26 -11.93
N ILE A 28 -24.87 -71.26 -12.61
CA ILE A 28 -24.38 -72.43 -13.36
C ILE A 28 -24.12 -73.62 -12.43
N SER A 29 -23.47 -73.38 -11.29
CA SER A 29 -23.18 -74.42 -10.29
C SER A 29 -24.46 -75.05 -9.72
N LEU A 30 -25.46 -74.24 -9.36
CA LEU A 30 -26.75 -74.72 -8.88
C LEU A 30 -27.48 -75.59 -9.91
N ASN A 31 -27.42 -75.22 -11.19
CA ASN A 31 -28.00 -75.99 -12.28
C ASN A 31 -27.29 -77.35 -12.45
N GLN A 32 -25.95 -77.36 -12.44
CA GLN A 32 -25.16 -78.59 -12.55
C GLN A 32 -25.42 -79.57 -11.40
N MET A 33 -25.51 -79.07 -10.16
CA MET A 33 -25.83 -79.90 -8.99
C MET A 33 -27.20 -80.58 -9.13
N GLY A 34 -28.18 -79.88 -9.74
CA GLY A 34 -29.51 -80.44 -10.02
C GLY A 34 -29.47 -81.63 -10.98
N ASN A 35 -28.72 -81.52 -12.07
CA ASN A 35 -28.58 -82.60 -13.07
C ASN A 35 -27.86 -83.82 -12.50
N LEU A 36 -26.81 -83.62 -11.69
CA LEU A 36 -26.10 -84.70 -11.01
C LEU A 36 -27.02 -85.51 -10.08
N ASN A 37 -27.85 -84.81 -9.29
CA ASN A 37 -28.78 -85.45 -8.36
C ASN A 37 -29.84 -86.30 -9.08
N GLN A 38 -30.34 -85.83 -10.24
CA GLN A 38 -31.27 -86.59 -11.07
C GLN A 38 -30.62 -87.85 -11.67
N GLY A 39 -29.36 -87.75 -12.13
CA GLY A 39 -28.62 -88.89 -12.65
C GLY A 39 -28.38 -90.00 -11.62
N ILE A 40 -28.02 -89.63 -10.39
CA ILE A 40 -27.87 -90.59 -9.27
C ILE A 40 -29.20 -91.30 -8.98
N ASN A 41 -30.30 -90.57 -8.97
CA ASN A 41 -31.62 -91.15 -8.71
C ASN A 41 -32.04 -92.14 -9.81
N SER A 42 -31.81 -91.81 -11.08
CA SER A 42 -32.08 -92.71 -12.21
C SER A 42 -31.23 -93.98 -12.14
N LEU A 43 -29.93 -93.88 -11.83
CA LEU A 43 -29.07 -95.07 -11.68
C LEU A 43 -29.58 -96.02 -10.58
N TYR A 44 -30.06 -95.47 -9.46
CA TYR A 44 -30.59 -96.28 -8.36
C TYR A 44 -31.90 -96.99 -8.73
N VAL A 45 -32.90 -96.23 -9.20
CA VAL A 45 -34.25 -96.76 -9.49
C VAL A 45 -34.26 -97.62 -10.75
N ASP A 46 -33.54 -97.21 -11.80
CA ASP A 46 -33.63 -97.87 -13.11
C ASP A 46 -32.67 -99.05 -13.28
N ARG A 47 -31.68 -99.23 -12.38
CA ARG A 47 -30.67 -100.29 -12.52
C ARG A 47 -30.42 -101.09 -11.25
N VAL A 48 -30.17 -100.44 -10.11
CA VAL A 48 -29.85 -101.15 -8.86
C VAL A 48 -31.06 -101.92 -8.31
N GLU A 49 -32.24 -101.30 -8.28
CA GLU A 49 -33.47 -101.95 -7.82
C GLU A 49 -33.89 -103.15 -8.72
N PRO A 50 -33.85 -103.06 -10.07
CA PRO A 50 -34.04 -104.21 -10.95
C PRO A 50 -33.09 -105.38 -10.69
N MET A 51 -31.81 -105.12 -10.39
CA MET A 51 -30.86 -106.19 -10.05
C MET A 51 -31.30 -106.96 -8.82
N GLU A 52 -31.73 -106.26 -7.76
CA GLU A 52 -32.25 -106.89 -6.53
C GLU A 52 -33.50 -107.72 -6.82
N GLN A 53 -34.38 -107.23 -7.70
CA GLN A 53 -35.57 -107.94 -8.14
C GLN A 53 -35.20 -109.23 -8.89
N LEU A 54 -34.25 -109.21 -9.83
CA LEU A 54 -33.79 -110.40 -10.56
C LEU A 54 -33.16 -111.45 -9.64
N ILE A 55 -32.33 -111.03 -8.68
CA ILE A 55 -31.77 -111.92 -7.66
C ILE A 55 -32.89 -112.58 -6.86
N THR A 56 -33.93 -111.82 -6.49
CA THR A 56 -35.09 -112.33 -5.75
C THR A 56 -35.88 -113.38 -6.57
N VAL A 57 -36.02 -113.17 -7.89
CA VAL A 57 -36.64 -114.14 -8.80
C VAL A 57 -35.83 -115.42 -8.85
N ASN A 58 -34.53 -115.32 -9.09
CA ASN A 58 -33.62 -116.46 -9.15
C ASN A 58 -33.67 -117.28 -7.87
N ASN A 59 -33.52 -116.63 -6.71
CA ASN A 59 -33.57 -117.29 -5.41
C ASN A 59 -34.91 -117.97 -5.15
N GLY A 60 -36.04 -117.36 -5.54
CA GLY A 60 -37.35 -117.98 -5.34
C GLY A 60 -37.54 -119.26 -6.17
N TYR A 61 -37.08 -119.29 -7.42
CA TYR A 61 -37.12 -120.49 -8.26
C TYR A 61 -36.12 -121.56 -7.82
N ALA A 62 -34.88 -121.17 -7.49
CA ALA A 62 -33.87 -122.07 -6.94
C ALA A 62 -34.37 -122.74 -5.66
N ASN A 63 -34.94 -121.94 -4.75
CA ASN A 63 -35.45 -122.43 -3.49
C ASN A 63 -36.63 -123.39 -3.69
N ALA A 64 -37.59 -123.01 -4.55
CA ALA A 64 -38.77 -123.83 -4.86
C ALA A 64 -38.42 -125.18 -5.51
N LEU A 65 -37.49 -125.18 -6.46
CA LEU A 65 -37.20 -126.37 -7.26
C LEU A 65 -36.07 -127.22 -6.67
N ILE A 66 -34.97 -126.59 -6.25
CA ILE A 66 -33.75 -127.27 -5.78
C ILE A 66 -33.82 -127.49 -4.27
N ASP A 67 -33.72 -126.41 -3.48
CA ASP A 67 -33.52 -126.50 -2.03
C ASP A 67 -34.66 -127.25 -1.33
N LEU A 68 -35.90 -126.81 -1.55
CA LEU A 68 -37.08 -127.43 -0.95
C LEU A 68 -37.29 -128.87 -1.45
N GLY A 69 -37.01 -129.12 -2.73
CA GLY A 69 -37.14 -130.44 -3.34
C GLY A 69 -36.17 -131.45 -2.70
N HIS A 70 -34.92 -131.05 -2.50
CA HIS A 70 -33.93 -131.85 -1.80
C HIS A 70 -34.25 -132.02 -0.31
N LYS A 71 -34.68 -130.95 0.39
CA LYS A 71 -35.08 -131.02 1.80
C LYS A 71 -36.22 -132.00 2.03
N TYR A 72 -37.23 -131.99 1.16
CA TYR A 72 -38.37 -132.90 1.28
C TYR A 72 -37.97 -134.36 1.03
N ARG A 73 -37.12 -134.62 0.03
CA ARG A 73 -36.61 -135.97 -0.29
C ARG A 73 -35.63 -136.52 0.76
N ALA A 74 -34.88 -135.64 1.43
CA ALA A 74 -34.00 -135.98 2.55
C ALA A 74 -34.74 -136.11 3.90
N GLU A 75 -36.09 -136.04 3.89
CA GLU A 75 -36.94 -136.11 5.09
C GLU A 75 -36.73 -134.97 6.11
N LEU A 76 -36.11 -133.86 5.70
CA LEU A 76 -35.89 -132.69 6.55
C LEU A 76 -37.17 -131.85 6.74
N ILE A 77 -38.14 -131.98 5.84
CA ILE A 77 -39.45 -131.30 5.91
C ILE A 77 -40.59 -132.25 5.52
N ASP A 78 -41.78 -132.00 6.08
CA ASP A 78 -43.01 -132.68 5.70
C ASP A 78 -43.61 -132.11 4.39
N GLY A 79 -44.57 -132.82 3.80
CA GLY A 79 -45.17 -132.43 2.53
C GLY A 79 -46.02 -131.16 2.60
N GLY A 80 -46.68 -130.90 3.72
CA GLY A 80 -47.45 -129.67 3.93
C GLY A 80 -46.53 -128.45 4.01
N THR A 81 -45.39 -128.59 4.68
CA THR A 81 -44.34 -127.57 4.74
C THR A 81 -43.69 -127.36 3.37
N PHE A 82 -43.35 -128.43 2.64
CA PHE A 82 -42.83 -128.34 1.27
C PHE A 82 -43.77 -127.55 0.35
N ARG A 83 -45.06 -127.90 0.30
CA ARG A 83 -46.05 -127.19 -0.53
C ARG A 83 -46.15 -125.71 -0.18
N ARG A 84 -46.24 -125.38 1.10
CA ARG A 84 -46.38 -123.99 1.58
C ARG A 84 -45.16 -123.15 1.22
N GLU A 85 -43.96 -123.67 1.46
CA GLU A 85 -42.70 -122.98 1.20
C GLU A 85 -42.42 -122.83 -0.31
N VAL A 86 -42.79 -123.84 -1.12
CA VAL A 86 -42.74 -123.74 -2.58
C VAL A 86 -43.66 -122.64 -3.08
N GLN A 87 -44.91 -122.60 -2.61
CA GLN A 87 -45.87 -121.55 -2.98
C GLN A 87 -45.40 -120.16 -2.53
N ALA A 88 -44.87 -120.01 -1.31
CA ALA A 88 -44.35 -118.74 -0.82
C ALA A 88 -43.11 -118.26 -1.59
N SER A 89 -42.23 -119.18 -1.97
CA SER A 89 -41.02 -118.86 -2.77
C SER A 89 -41.39 -118.44 -4.19
N LEU A 90 -42.36 -119.13 -4.80
CA LEU A 90 -42.90 -118.75 -6.11
C LEU A 90 -43.65 -117.41 -6.05
N GLN A 91 -44.43 -117.15 -5.01
CA GLN A 91 -45.13 -115.87 -4.88
C GLN A 91 -44.16 -114.69 -4.76
N ARG A 92 -43.05 -114.84 -4.01
CA ARG A 92 -41.99 -113.84 -3.93
C ARG A 92 -41.30 -113.63 -5.28
N ALA A 93 -40.96 -114.72 -5.97
CA ALA A 93 -40.38 -114.63 -7.30
C ALA A 93 -41.32 -113.97 -8.30
N ASP A 94 -42.61 -114.31 -8.30
CA ASP A 94 -43.59 -113.73 -9.21
C ASP A 94 -43.85 -112.25 -8.91
N THR A 95 -43.83 -111.85 -7.63
CA THR A 95 -43.93 -110.44 -7.21
C THR A 95 -42.70 -109.64 -7.66
N ALA A 96 -41.49 -110.14 -7.41
CA ALA A 96 -40.26 -109.49 -7.84
C ALA A 96 -40.13 -109.43 -9.36
N TRP A 97 -40.56 -110.48 -10.07
CA TRP A 97 -40.61 -110.49 -11.52
C TRP A 97 -41.58 -109.43 -12.04
N ASN A 98 -42.78 -109.30 -11.46
CA ASN A 98 -43.73 -108.27 -11.86
C ASN A 98 -43.24 -106.85 -11.56
N ALA A 99 -42.54 -106.64 -10.44
CA ALA A 99 -41.89 -105.36 -10.15
C ALA A 99 -40.81 -105.03 -11.18
N TYR A 100 -40.01 -106.03 -11.58
CA TYR A 100 -39.03 -105.90 -12.65
C TYR A 100 -39.65 -105.49 -13.99
N LEU A 101 -40.79 -106.12 -14.36
CA LEU A 101 -41.53 -105.77 -15.58
C LEU A 101 -42.05 -104.32 -15.60
N GLN A 102 -42.11 -103.63 -14.46
CA GLN A 102 -42.58 -102.25 -14.34
C GLN A 102 -41.45 -101.21 -14.37
N THR A 103 -40.19 -101.65 -14.41
CA THR A 103 -39.03 -100.76 -14.45
C THR A 103 -38.74 -100.24 -15.86
N HIS A 104 -37.78 -99.31 -15.99
CA HIS A 104 -37.42 -98.77 -17.30
C HIS A 104 -36.62 -99.78 -18.13
N ILE A 105 -37.36 -100.50 -18.98
CA ILE A 105 -36.85 -101.57 -19.82
C ILE A 105 -36.25 -101.02 -21.12
N THR A 106 -35.04 -101.46 -21.45
CA THR A 106 -34.37 -101.16 -22.72
C THR A 106 -34.72 -102.16 -23.83
N GLY A 107 -34.34 -101.85 -25.07
CA GLY A 107 -34.63 -102.72 -26.23
C GLY A 107 -33.98 -104.11 -26.13
N ASP A 108 -32.75 -104.20 -25.63
CA ASP A 108 -32.04 -105.48 -25.48
C ASP A 108 -32.52 -106.26 -24.26
N GLU A 109 -32.83 -105.56 -23.18
CA GLU A 109 -33.46 -106.12 -21.98
C GLU A 109 -34.80 -106.77 -22.31
N THR A 110 -35.61 -106.18 -23.18
CA THR A 110 -36.87 -106.78 -23.66
C THR A 110 -36.63 -108.16 -24.28
N ARG A 111 -35.55 -108.34 -25.06
CA ARG A 111 -35.22 -109.63 -25.69
C ARG A 111 -34.81 -110.67 -24.66
N LEU A 112 -34.00 -110.28 -23.68
CA LEU A 112 -33.58 -111.14 -22.58
C LEU A 112 -34.76 -111.52 -21.67
N MET A 113 -35.67 -110.60 -21.39
CA MET A 113 -36.88 -110.85 -20.62
C MET A 113 -37.78 -111.91 -21.26
N GLU A 114 -37.96 -111.86 -22.58
CA GLU A 114 -38.72 -112.89 -23.31
C GLU A 114 -38.02 -114.25 -23.28
N ALA A 115 -36.69 -114.28 -23.31
CA ALA A 115 -35.93 -115.52 -23.10
C ALA A 115 -36.15 -116.09 -21.69
N THR A 116 -36.11 -115.25 -20.65
CA THR A 116 -36.39 -115.64 -19.27
C THR A 116 -37.83 -116.12 -19.07
N LYS A 117 -38.83 -115.47 -19.69
CA LYS A 117 -40.23 -115.94 -19.66
C LYS A 117 -40.36 -117.35 -20.24
N ARG A 118 -39.73 -117.61 -21.39
CA ARG A 118 -39.74 -118.95 -22.00
C ARG A 118 -39.01 -119.98 -21.15
N ALA A 119 -37.86 -119.62 -20.56
CA ALA A 119 -37.10 -120.51 -19.69
C ALA A 119 -37.80 -120.81 -18.36
N LYS A 120 -38.69 -119.92 -17.90
CA LYS A 120 -39.51 -120.10 -16.69
C LYS A 120 -40.61 -121.16 -16.86
N GLU A 121 -41.13 -121.38 -18.07
CA GLU A 121 -42.23 -122.32 -18.31
C GLU A 121 -41.87 -123.79 -17.99
N PRO A 122 -40.73 -124.36 -18.45
CA PRO A 122 -40.29 -125.69 -18.05
C PRO A 122 -40.13 -125.84 -16.54
N VAL A 123 -39.53 -124.84 -15.89
CA VAL A 123 -39.35 -124.83 -14.42
C VAL A 123 -40.69 -124.87 -13.71
N ARG A 124 -41.65 -124.02 -14.12
CA ARG A 124 -42.98 -123.99 -13.51
C ARG A 124 -43.71 -125.31 -13.68
N ARG A 125 -43.69 -125.89 -14.89
CA ARG A 125 -44.28 -127.21 -15.17
C ARG A 125 -43.65 -128.31 -14.31
N LEU A 126 -42.33 -128.27 -14.10
CA LEU A 126 -41.65 -129.24 -13.26
C LEU A 126 -42.03 -129.07 -11.78
N ILE A 127 -42.15 -127.84 -11.27
CA ILE A 127 -42.61 -127.59 -9.90
C ILE A 127 -44.05 -128.09 -9.72
N ASP A 128 -44.95 -127.78 -10.65
CA ASP A 128 -46.34 -128.22 -10.59
C ASP A 128 -46.42 -129.76 -10.63
N SER A 129 -45.64 -130.41 -11.50
CA SER A 129 -45.52 -131.87 -11.53
C SER A 129 -44.99 -132.45 -10.21
N ARG A 130 -44.03 -131.79 -9.55
CA ARG A 130 -43.54 -132.21 -8.22
C ARG A 130 -44.60 -132.07 -7.14
N LEU A 131 -45.41 -131.01 -7.18
CA LEU A 131 -46.53 -130.84 -6.26
C LEU A 131 -47.61 -131.91 -6.47
N GLU A 132 -47.84 -132.37 -7.70
CA GLU A 132 -48.75 -133.51 -7.97
C GLU A 132 -48.13 -134.85 -7.52
N GLN A 133 -46.84 -135.07 -7.76
CA GLN A 133 -46.13 -136.26 -7.28
C GLN A 133 -46.04 -136.32 -5.76
N LEU A 134 -46.03 -135.17 -5.08
CA LEU A 134 -46.15 -135.06 -3.64
C LEU A 134 -47.49 -135.63 -3.15
N ASP A 135 -48.59 -135.26 -3.81
CA ASP A 135 -49.94 -135.73 -3.44
C ASP A 135 -50.12 -137.24 -3.66
N ASN A 136 -49.48 -137.77 -4.70
CA ASN A 136 -49.48 -139.19 -5.02
C ASN A 136 -48.39 -140.00 -4.27
N GLY A 137 -47.60 -139.36 -3.40
CA GLY A 137 -46.51 -139.98 -2.62
C GLY A 137 -45.26 -140.39 -3.42
N ASN A 138 -45.25 -140.15 -4.73
CA ASN A 138 -44.22 -140.61 -5.66
C ASN A 138 -42.96 -139.72 -5.69
N LEU A 139 -43.05 -138.49 -5.18
CA LEU A 139 -41.93 -137.54 -5.23
C LEU A 139 -40.70 -138.04 -4.44
N ARG A 140 -40.91 -138.81 -3.36
CA ARG A 140 -39.83 -139.40 -2.56
C ARG A 140 -39.24 -140.66 -3.19
N SER A 141 -40.06 -141.46 -3.87
CA SER A 141 -39.65 -142.74 -4.46
C SER A 141 -38.95 -142.59 -5.82
N GLN A 142 -38.95 -141.40 -6.41
CA GLN A 142 -38.20 -141.12 -7.64
C GLN A 142 -36.69 -141.31 -7.43
N ASP A 143 -36.00 -141.85 -8.44
CA ASP A 143 -34.53 -141.99 -8.43
C ASP A 143 -33.81 -140.64 -8.28
N GLY A 144 -32.75 -140.61 -7.47
CA GLY A 144 -32.01 -139.39 -7.15
C GLY A 144 -31.27 -138.79 -8.34
N ALA A 145 -30.71 -139.62 -9.22
CA ALA A 145 -30.02 -139.14 -10.41
C ALA A 145 -31.04 -138.54 -11.40
N SER A 146 -32.18 -139.21 -11.61
CA SER A 146 -33.28 -138.69 -12.44
C SER A 146 -33.87 -137.39 -11.89
N PHE A 147 -34.08 -137.27 -10.57
CA PHE A 147 -34.56 -136.04 -9.94
C PHE A 147 -33.60 -134.87 -10.17
N ASN A 148 -32.30 -135.09 -9.98
CA ASN A 148 -31.28 -134.06 -10.18
C ASN A 148 -31.19 -133.66 -11.64
N GLN A 149 -31.16 -134.63 -12.56
CA GLN A 149 -31.12 -134.36 -13.99
C GLN A 149 -32.31 -133.51 -14.43
N GLN A 150 -33.53 -133.88 -14.06
CA GLN A 150 -34.73 -133.09 -14.38
C GLN A 150 -34.70 -131.70 -13.73
N THR A 151 -34.22 -131.58 -12.49
CA THR A 151 -34.07 -130.29 -11.79
C THR A 151 -33.19 -129.34 -12.59
N TYR A 152 -31.95 -129.77 -12.88
CA TYR A 152 -30.96 -128.89 -13.49
C TYR A 152 -31.22 -128.70 -15.00
N GLU A 153 -31.73 -129.71 -15.72
CA GLU A 153 -32.17 -129.53 -17.12
C GLU A 153 -33.29 -128.49 -17.27
N ALA A 154 -34.19 -128.38 -16.28
CA ALA A 154 -35.21 -127.34 -16.27
C ALA A 154 -34.68 -126.00 -15.74
N TYR A 155 -33.87 -126.01 -14.69
CA TYR A 155 -33.43 -124.81 -13.98
C TYR A 155 -32.30 -124.06 -14.65
N ASP A 156 -31.30 -124.75 -15.20
CA ASP A 156 -30.10 -124.12 -15.78
C ASP A 156 -30.45 -123.12 -16.90
N PRO A 157 -31.39 -123.41 -17.84
CA PRO A 157 -31.82 -122.41 -18.81
C PRO A 157 -32.45 -121.15 -18.20
N LEU A 158 -33.15 -121.28 -17.05
CA LEU A 158 -33.72 -120.14 -16.34
C LEU A 158 -32.63 -119.36 -15.60
N LEU A 159 -31.68 -120.05 -14.98
CA LEU A 159 -30.54 -119.44 -14.32
C LEU A 159 -29.72 -118.62 -15.34
N ASP A 160 -29.37 -119.20 -16.49
CA ASP A 160 -28.62 -118.53 -17.56
C ASP A 160 -29.37 -117.30 -18.10
N ALA A 161 -30.70 -117.40 -18.24
CA ALA A 161 -31.52 -116.28 -18.71
C ALA A 161 -31.64 -115.15 -17.66
N LEU A 162 -31.71 -115.47 -16.37
CA LEU A 162 -31.71 -114.50 -15.28
C LEU A 162 -30.33 -113.87 -15.09
N ASP A 163 -29.25 -114.65 -15.20
CA ASP A 163 -27.88 -114.16 -15.16
C ASP A 163 -27.57 -113.24 -16.34
N SER A 164 -28.08 -113.56 -17.54
CA SER A 164 -27.97 -112.67 -18.69
C SER A 164 -28.65 -111.32 -18.45
N LEU A 165 -29.84 -111.32 -17.82
CA LEU A 165 -30.53 -110.07 -17.43
C LEU A 165 -29.76 -109.32 -16.35
N TYR A 166 -29.26 -110.00 -15.32
CA TYR A 166 -28.49 -109.39 -14.25
C TYR A 166 -27.20 -108.76 -14.78
N THR A 167 -26.43 -109.51 -15.57
CA THR A 167 -25.21 -109.04 -16.23
C THR A 167 -25.51 -107.87 -17.15
N TYR A 168 -26.62 -107.88 -17.88
CA TYR A 168 -27.04 -106.75 -18.71
C TYR A 168 -27.32 -105.51 -17.86
N GLN A 169 -28.04 -105.63 -16.74
CA GLN A 169 -28.25 -104.50 -15.82
C GLN A 169 -26.92 -103.94 -15.30
N VAL A 170 -25.95 -104.81 -14.98
CA VAL A 170 -24.63 -104.39 -14.49
C VAL A 170 -23.85 -103.67 -15.59
N GLN A 171 -23.92 -104.16 -16.82
CA GLN A 171 -23.31 -103.51 -17.98
C GLN A 171 -23.90 -102.12 -18.21
N VAL A 172 -25.23 -101.98 -18.26
CA VAL A 172 -25.89 -100.68 -18.48
C VAL A 172 -25.61 -99.71 -17.33
N ALA A 173 -25.58 -100.17 -16.09
CA ALA A 173 -25.18 -99.35 -14.94
C ALA A 173 -23.71 -98.89 -15.07
N GLY A 174 -22.82 -99.75 -15.55
CA GLY A 174 -21.42 -99.42 -15.83
C GLY A 174 -21.27 -98.40 -16.96
N GLU A 175 -22.01 -98.56 -18.06
CA GLU A 175 -22.04 -97.60 -19.17
C GLU A 175 -22.58 -96.23 -18.71
N PHE A 176 -23.66 -96.20 -17.92
CA PHE A 176 -24.21 -94.98 -17.34
C PHE A 176 -23.19 -94.28 -16.42
N ASN A 177 -22.49 -95.02 -15.58
CA ASN A 177 -21.46 -94.46 -14.70
C ASN A 177 -20.27 -93.89 -15.48
N ASN A 178 -19.83 -94.58 -16.54
CA ASN A 178 -18.78 -94.08 -17.43
C ASN A 178 -19.21 -92.81 -18.17
N GLN A 179 -20.41 -92.81 -18.76
CA GLN A 179 -20.95 -91.63 -19.44
C GLN A 179 -21.11 -90.44 -18.49
N SER A 180 -21.65 -90.67 -17.29
CA SER A 180 -21.81 -89.63 -16.26
C SER A 180 -20.48 -89.07 -15.78
N SER A 181 -19.43 -89.90 -15.71
CA SER A 181 -18.07 -89.48 -15.37
C SER A 181 -17.45 -88.60 -16.48
N GLU A 182 -17.64 -88.97 -17.75
CA GLU A 182 -17.17 -88.15 -18.89
C GLU A 182 -17.89 -86.80 -18.96
N ASP A 183 -19.21 -86.78 -18.80
CA ASP A 183 -20.01 -85.56 -18.79
C ASP A 183 -19.62 -84.65 -17.61
N TYR A 184 -19.40 -85.22 -16.42
CA TYR A 184 -18.92 -84.47 -15.25
C TYR A 184 -17.54 -83.85 -15.50
N GLN A 185 -16.59 -84.61 -16.06
CA GLN A 185 -15.26 -84.08 -16.37
C GLN A 185 -15.30 -82.97 -17.42
N GLY A 186 -16.15 -83.08 -18.44
CA GLY A 186 -16.37 -82.05 -19.45
C GLY A 186 -16.92 -80.75 -18.84
N LEU A 187 -17.98 -80.86 -18.05
CA LEU A 187 -18.61 -79.73 -17.37
C LEU A 187 -17.69 -79.08 -16.34
N PHE A 188 -16.94 -79.88 -15.57
CA PHE A 188 -15.97 -79.38 -14.60
C PHE A 188 -14.83 -78.60 -15.28
N LYS A 189 -14.25 -79.13 -16.36
CA LYS A 189 -13.22 -78.41 -17.15
C LYS A 189 -13.74 -77.09 -17.70
N ALA A 190 -14.95 -77.07 -18.26
CA ALA A 190 -15.57 -75.85 -18.78
C ALA A 190 -15.79 -74.81 -17.66
N TYR A 191 -16.24 -75.22 -16.47
CA TYR A 191 -16.42 -74.36 -15.31
C TYR A 191 -15.09 -73.76 -14.83
N VAL A 192 -14.03 -74.58 -14.72
CA VAL A 192 -12.69 -74.11 -14.33
C VAL A 192 -12.15 -73.10 -15.35
N ILE A 193 -12.29 -73.35 -16.66
CA ILE A 193 -11.88 -72.42 -17.71
C ILE A 193 -12.64 -71.08 -17.60
N ALA A 194 -13.96 -71.13 -17.38
CA ALA A 194 -14.78 -69.93 -17.20
C ALA A 194 -14.34 -69.11 -15.97
N CYS A 195 -14.05 -69.77 -14.85
CA CYS A 195 -13.51 -69.12 -13.65
C CYS A 195 -12.15 -68.45 -13.92
N VAL A 196 -11.22 -69.16 -14.57
CA VAL A 196 -9.89 -68.61 -14.90
C VAL A 196 -10.01 -67.40 -15.83
N LEU A 197 -10.82 -67.49 -16.89
CA LEU A 197 -11.06 -66.38 -17.80
C LEU A 197 -11.68 -65.17 -17.10
N ALA A 198 -12.65 -65.39 -16.21
CA ALA A 198 -13.25 -64.33 -15.42
C ALA A 198 -12.20 -63.63 -14.53
N VAL A 199 -11.36 -64.40 -13.82
CA VAL A 199 -10.28 -63.84 -12.98
C VAL A 199 -9.28 -63.02 -13.82
N VAL A 200 -8.85 -63.54 -14.97
CA VAL A 200 -7.91 -62.84 -15.85
C VAL A 200 -8.51 -61.54 -16.38
N LEU A 201 -9.77 -61.55 -16.85
CA LEU A 201 -10.44 -60.35 -17.35
C LEU A 201 -10.62 -59.30 -16.25
N LEU A 202 -11.01 -59.73 -15.04
CA LEU A 202 -11.15 -58.83 -13.90
C LEU A 202 -9.81 -58.24 -13.46
N ALA A 203 -8.73 -59.03 -13.47
CA ALA A 203 -7.39 -58.55 -13.17
C ALA A 203 -6.90 -57.51 -14.21
N LEU A 204 -7.14 -57.75 -15.50
CA LEU A 204 -6.81 -56.80 -16.56
C LEU A 204 -7.62 -55.50 -16.43
N LEU A 205 -8.91 -55.59 -16.12
CA LEU A 205 -9.77 -54.43 -15.88
C LEU A 205 -9.30 -53.64 -14.65
N ALA A 206 -8.97 -54.32 -13.55
CA ALA A 206 -8.43 -53.70 -12.34
C ALA A 206 -7.12 -52.98 -12.61
N LEU A 207 -6.20 -53.60 -13.35
CA LEU A 207 -4.93 -53.00 -13.74
C LEU A 207 -5.13 -51.75 -14.61
N ALA A 208 -6.08 -51.79 -15.55
CA ALA A 208 -6.41 -50.67 -16.42
C ALA A 208 -7.00 -49.49 -15.63
N VAL A 209 -7.94 -49.75 -14.71
CA VAL A 209 -8.53 -48.72 -13.84
C VAL A 209 -7.47 -48.14 -12.90
N TYR A 210 -6.67 -48.98 -12.23
CA TYR A 210 -5.56 -48.57 -11.38
C TYR A 210 -4.60 -47.64 -12.12
N ARG A 211 -4.11 -48.04 -13.30
CA ARG A 211 -3.21 -47.21 -14.11
C ARG A 211 -3.86 -45.89 -14.54
N SER A 212 -5.16 -45.88 -14.82
CA SER A 212 -5.86 -44.67 -15.27
C SER A 212 -6.09 -43.63 -14.17
N ILE A 213 -6.04 -44.02 -12.89
CA ILE A 213 -6.26 -43.11 -11.75
C ILE A 213 -4.94 -42.84 -11.02
N SER A 214 -4.19 -43.87 -10.65
CA SER A 214 -2.98 -43.71 -9.85
C SER A 214 -1.86 -43.00 -10.59
N ARG A 215 -1.68 -43.22 -11.91
CA ARG A 215 -0.61 -42.52 -12.65
C ARG A 215 -0.82 -41.00 -12.69
N PRO A 216 -2.00 -40.46 -13.10
CA PRO A 216 -2.23 -39.02 -13.06
C PRO A 216 -2.09 -38.43 -11.65
N VAL A 217 -2.59 -39.12 -10.62
CA VAL A 217 -2.48 -38.65 -9.22
C VAL A 217 -1.01 -38.58 -8.76
N VAL A 218 -0.21 -39.60 -9.05
CA VAL A 218 1.22 -39.59 -8.72
C VAL A 218 1.95 -38.50 -9.49
N HIS A 219 1.66 -38.33 -10.78
CA HIS A 219 2.27 -37.26 -11.57
C HIS A 219 1.89 -35.86 -11.04
N MET A 220 0.63 -35.65 -10.65
CA MET A 220 0.22 -34.40 -10.01
C MET A 220 0.99 -34.14 -8.71
N HIS A 221 1.16 -35.17 -7.89
CA HIS A 221 1.96 -35.09 -6.68
C HIS A 221 3.41 -34.74 -6.96
N GLU A 222 4.05 -35.39 -7.95
CA GLU A 222 5.43 -35.11 -8.36
C GLU A 222 5.61 -33.66 -8.80
N VAL A 223 4.73 -33.14 -9.65
CA VAL A 223 4.82 -31.74 -10.12
C VAL A 223 4.58 -30.76 -8.97
N ILE A 224 3.59 -31.01 -8.10
CA ILE A 224 3.33 -30.15 -6.94
C ILE A 224 4.51 -30.17 -5.96
N SER A 225 5.11 -31.35 -5.74
CA SER A 225 6.30 -31.49 -4.90
C SER A 225 7.49 -30.76 -5.49
N ASP A 226 7.73 -30.88 -6.81
CA ASP A 226 8.80 -30.17 -7.53
C ASP A 226 8.65 -28.65 -7.39
N ILE A 227 7.42 -28.13 -7.55
CA ILE A 227 7.13 -26.71 -7.35
C ILE A 227 7.37 -26.29 -5.90
N SER A 228 6.99 -27.11 -4.92
CA SER A 228 7.18 -26.80 -3.51
C SER A 228 8.65 -26.77 -3.09
N GLU A 229 9.48 -27.65 -3.64
CA GLU A 229 10.91 -27.74 -3.31
C GLU A 229 11.74 -26.70 -4.04
N HIS A 230 11.44 -26.46 -5.32
CA HIS A 230 12.26 -25.61 -6.20
C HIS A 230 11.65 -24.22 -6.45
N ALA A 231 10.45 -23.94 -5.94
CA ALA A 231 9.71 -22.70 -6.17
C ALA A 231 9.56 -22.34 -7.67
N ASP A 232 9.54 -23.35 -8.55
CA ASP A 232 9.44 -23.16 -9.99
C ASP A 232 7.98 -23.02 -10.44
N LEU A 233 7.49 -21.78 -10.44
CA LEU A 233 6.14 -21.44 -10.85
C LEU A 233 5.93 -21.52 -12.37
N THR A 234 6.95 -21.86 -13.17
CA THR A 234 6.80 -22.09 -14.63
C THR A 234 6.29 -23.49 -14.96
N ARG A 235 6.33 -24.42 -13.99
CA ARG A 235 5.83 -25.79 -14.16
C ARG A 235 4.31 -25.82 -14.32
N ARG A 236 3.83 -26.71 -15.18
CA ARG A 236 2.41 -26.95 -15.42
C ARG A 236 2.15 -28.45 -15.45
N LEU A 237 0.98 -28.85 -14.94
CA LEU A 237 0.50 -30.21 -15.08
C LEU A 237 0.18 -30.48 -16.55
N GLN A 238 0.68 -31.59 -17.07
CA GLN A 238 0.23 -32.10 -18.37
C GLN A 238 -1.17 -32.70 -18.20
N ILE A 239 -2.13 -32.17 -18.95
CA ILE A 239 -3.55 -32.51 -18.77
C ILE A 239 -3.95 -33.48 -19.86
N GLU A 240 -4.30 -34.69 -19.45
CA GLU A 240 -4.81 -35.73 -20.34
C GLU A 240 -6.21 -36.15 -19.90
N GLY A 241 -7.15 -36.19 -20.83
CA GLY A 241 -8.54 -36.60 -20.56
C GLY A 241 -9.48 -35.43 -20.25
N SER A 242 -10.66 -35.77 -19.75
CA SER A 242 -11.77 -34.83 -19.49
C SER A 242 -12.52 -35.13 -18.18
N ASP A 243 -11.91 -35.95 -17.33
CA ASP A 243 -12.46 -36.36 -16.05
C ASP A 243 -12.19 -35.33 -14.94
N GLU A 244 -12.56 -35.68 -13.70
CA GLU A 244 -12.37 -34.84 -12.53
C GLU A 244 -10.88 -34.52 -12.24
N LEU A 245 -9.95 -35.43 -12.59
CA LEU A 245 -8.51 -35.21 -12.43
C LEU A 245 -8.00 -34.21 -13.46
N ALA A 246 -8.44 -34.31 -14.71
CA ALA A 246 -8.12 -33.34 -15.76
C ALA A 246 -8.64 -31.93 -15.41
N GLN A 247 -9.86 -31.82 -14.90
CA GLN A 247 -10.43 -30.54 -14.44
C GLN A 247 -9.65 -29.95 -13.26
N THR A 248 -9.21 -30.80 -12.32
CA THR A 248 -8.37 -30.38 -11.19
C THR A 248 -7.01 -29.88 -11.68
N GLY A 249 -6.39 -30.56 -12.66
CA GLY A 249 -5.17 -30.11 -13.31
C GLY A 249 -5.31 -28.75 -14.01
N LEU A 250 -6.45 -28.51 -14.67
CA LEU A 250 -6.75 -27.22 -15.31
C LEU A 250 -6.90 -26.09 -14.28
N ALA A 251 -7.59 -26.37 -13.17
CA ALA A 251 -7.74 -25.41 -12.07
C ALA A 251 -6.38 -25.08 -11.44
N PHE A 252 -5.54 -26.09 -11.23
CA PHE A 252 -4.17 -25.91 -10.71
C PHE A 252 -3.30 -25.06 -11.64
N ASN A 253 -3.30 -25.35 -12.95
CA ASN A 253 -2.52 -24.56 -13.92
C ASN A 253 -2.94 -23.08 -13.94
N ARG A 254 -4.26 -22.79 -13.90
CA ARG A 254 -4.77 -21.41 -13.79
C ARG A 254 -4.34 -20.72 -12.50
N MET A 255 -4.23 -21.45 -11.39
CA MET A 255 -3.70 -20.92 -10.14
C MET A 255 -2.21 -20.57 -10.27
N MET A 256 -1.42 -21.42 -10.95
CA MET A 256 0.00 -21.14 -11.21
C MET A 256 0.19 -19.93 -12.11
N ASP A 257 -0.63 -19.76 -13.16
CA ASP A 257 -0.58 -18.56 -14.02
C ASP A 257 -0.78 -17.27 -13.19
N ARG A 258 -1.70 -17.30 -12.22
CA ARG A 258 -1.94 -16.17 -11.32
C ARG A 258 -0.78 -15.92 -10.37
N PHE A 259 -0.18 -16.96 -9.78
CA PHE A 259 0.99 -16.78 -8.91
C PHE A 259 2.19 -16.25 -9.68
N GLN A 260 2.45 -16.78 -10.88
CA GLN A 260 3.51 -16.29 -11.75
C GLN A 260 3.34 -14.80 -12.07
N ALA A 261 2.13 -14.38 -12.45
CA ALA A 261 1.83 -12.96 -12.71
C ALA A 261 2.02 -12.09 -11.46
N LEU A 262 1.51 -12.53 -10.30
CA LEU A 262 1.63 -11.80 -9.03
C LEU A 262 3.09 -11.66 -8.59
N ILE A 263 3.90 -12.71 -8.69
CA ILE A 263 5.34 -12.67 -8.39
C ILE A 263 6.07 -11.71 -9.34
N GLY A 264 5.73 -11.73 -10.64
CA GLY A 264 6.30 -10.80 -11.61
C GLY A 264 5.91 -9.33 -11.36
N GLU A 265 4.68 -9.07 -10.93
CA GLU A 265 4.23 -7.73 -10.51
C GLU A 265 4.93 -7.27 -9.23
N LEU A 266 5.06 -8.17 -8.24
CA LEU A 266 5.74 -7.90 -6.98
C LEU A 266 7.23 -7.58 -7.21
N ALA A 267 7.92 -8.32 -8.09
CA ALA A 267 9.31 -8.05 -8.47
C ALA A 267 9.48 -6.62 -9.01
N ARG A 268 8.61 -6.20 -9.95
CA ARG A 268 8.65 -4.84 -10.51
C ARG A 268 8.33 -3.76 -9.46
N ALA A 269 7.37 -4.03 -8.58
CA ALA A 269 7.00 -3.09 -7.51
C ALA A 269 8.15 -2.89 -6.51
N VAL A 270 8.87 -3.98 -6.18
CA VAL A 270 10.04 -3.93 -5.30
C VAL A 270 11.21 -3.19 -5.95
N GLU A 271 11.48 -3.41 -7.23
CA GLU A 271 12.50 -2.67 -7.98
C GLU A 271 12.20 -1.17 -8.02
N GLN A 272 10.93 -0.81 -8.29
CA GLN A 272 10.48 0.59 -8.25
C GLN A 272 10.62 1.20 -6.86
N LEU A 273 10.28 0.45 -5.80
CA LEU A 273 10.42 0.91 -4.42
C LEU A 273 11.90 1.16 -4.07
N ALA A 274 12.80 0.27 -4.47
CA ALA A 274 14.24 0.46 -4.28
C ALA A 274 14.73 1.74 -4.97
N SER A 275 14.41 1.93 -6.25
CA SER A 275 14.79 3.12 -7.01
C SER A 275 14.25 4.41 -6.39
N SER A 276 12.96 4.45 -6.03
CA SER A 276 12.35 5.63 -5.41
C SER A 276 12.91 5.91 -4.02
N SER A 277 13.30 4.88 -3.26
CA SER A 277 13.94 5.06 -1.96
C SER A 277 15.35 5.64 -2.09
N GLU A 278 16.15 5.17 -3.06
CA GLU A 278 17.47 5.75 -3.34
C GLU A 278 17.37 7.22 -3.77
N GLU A 279 16.42 7.54 -4.66
CA GLU A 279 16.15 8.91 -5.10
C GLU A 279 15.75 9.81 -3.93
N MET A 280 14.82 9.35 -3.07
CA MET A 280 14.41 10.09 -1.88
C MET A 280 15.56 10.30 -0.89
N SER A 281 16.45 9.31 -0.72
CA SER A 281 17.64 9.44 0.12
C SER A 281 18.59 10.50 -0.43
N SER A 282 18.79 10.54 -1.76
CA SER A 282 19.62 11.56 -2.42
C SER A 282 19.02 12.96 -2.27
N ILE A 283 17.72 13.11 -2.54
CA ILE A 283 17.00 14.38 -2.40
C ILE A 283 17.09 14.87 -0.94
N SER A 284 16.84 13.98 0.03
CA SER A 284 16.90 14.30 1.45
C SER A 284 18.28 14.79 1.88
N LYS A 285 19.36 14.16 1.40
CA LYS A 285 20.74 14.63 1.63
C LYS A 285 20.98 16.02 1.03
N GLN A 286 20.49 16.27 -0.18
CA GLN A 286 20.59 17.57 -0.82
C GLN A 286 19.83 18.67 -0.06
N VAL A 287 18.62 18.37 0.43
CA VAL A 287 17.86 19.31 1.26
C VAL A 287 18.58 19.58 2.58
N SER A 288 19.14 18.56 3.23
CA SER A 288 19.94 18.73 4.45
C SER A 288 21.16 19.63 4.23
N HIS A 289 21.91 19.43 3.13
CA HIS A 289 23.02 20.32 2.76
C HIS A 289 22.56 21.76 2.48
N SER A 290 21.43 21.92 1.80
CA SER A 290 20.86 23.23 1.49
C SER A 290 20.41 23.96 2.77
N ALA A 291 19.83 23.22 3.72
CA ALA A 291 19.45 23.76 5.02
C ALA A 291 20.68 24.28 5.78
N SER A 292 21.78 23.54 5.82
CA SER A 292 23.04 24.01 6.45
C SER A 292 23.60 25.27 5.78
N ALA A 293 23.59 25.35 4.45
CA ALA A 293 24.04 26.55 3.74
C ALA A 293 23.11 27.75 4.03
N GLN A 294 21.81 27.51 4.15
CA GLN A 294 20.84 28.54 4.46
C GLN A 294 20.94 29.03 5.90
N GLU A 295 21.31 28.15 6.84
CA GLU A 295 21.63 28.53 8.23
C GLU A 295 22.79 29.54 8.29
N GLU A 296 23.87 29.28 7.55
CA GLU A 296 25.01 30.22 7.44
C GLU A 296 24.59 31.57 6.84
N GLN A 297 23.78 31.55 5.78
CA GLN A 297 23.24 32.76 5.17
C GLN A 297 22.42 33.59 6.18
N VAL A 298 21.64 32.93 7.02
CA VAL A 298 20.79 33.59 8.03
C VAL A 298 21.61 34.22 9.13
N ILE A 299 22.72 33.59 9.55
CA ILE A 299 23.68 34.18 10.49
C ILE A 299 24.28 35.48 9.91
N MET A 300 24.60 35.49 8.62
CA MET A 300 25.09 36.71 7.95
C MET A 300 24.01 37.81 7.92
N VAL A 301 22.76 37.47 7.62
CA VAL A 301 21.65 38.44 7.62
C VAL A 301 21.42 38.98 9.04
N ALA A 302 21.46 38.12 10.07
CA ALA A 302 21.35 38.54 11.47
C ALA A 302 22.44 39.55 11.85
N THR A 303 23.67 39.29 11.41
CA THR A 303 24.81 40.19 11.62
C THR A 303 24.58 41.54 10.93
N ALA A 304 24.15 41.53 9.65
CA ALA A 304 23.87 42.75 8.88
C ALA A 304 22.74 43.58 9.51
N ILE A 305 21.70 42.94 10.06
CA ILE A 305 20.62 43.63 10.78
C ILE A 305 21.13 44.24 12.08
N ASN A 306 22.01 43.56 12.80
CA ASN A 306 22.60 44.13 14.02
C ASN A 306 23.47 45.36 13.72
N GLU A 307 24.28 45.32 12.65
CA GLU A 307 25.02 46.48 12.15
C GLU A 307 24.10 47.61 11.69
N MET A 308 23.00 47.28 11.01
CA MET A 308 22.00 48.25 10.59
C MET A 308 21.34 48.95 11.79
N THR A 309 20.97 48.20 12.82
CA THR A 309 20.40 48.77 14.06
C THR A 309 21.38 49.73 14.74
N ALA A 310 22.67 49.39 14.79
CA ALA A 310 23.70 50.29 15.32
C ALA A 310 23.81 51.58 14.48
N ALA A 311 23.80 51.47 13.15
CA ALA A 311 23.83 52.64 12.27
C ALA A 311 22.57 53.52 12.41
N ILE A 312 21.38 52.93 12.57
CA ILE A 312 20.12 53.67 12.82
C ILE A 312 20.22 54.45 14.14
N GLN A 313 20.75 53.84 15.20
CA GLN A 313 20.96 54.52 16.49
C GLN A 313 21.93 55.68 16.37
N GLU A 314 23.00 55.54 15.58
CA GLU A 314 23.94 56.62 15.31
C GLU A 314 23.28 57.78 14.55
N VAL A 315 22.45 57.49 13.53
CA VAL A 315 21.70 58.51 12.79
C VAL A 315 20.71 59.24 13.71
N ALA A 316 20.00 58.51 14.58
CA ALA A 316 19.09 59.11 15.56
C ALA A 316 19.84 60.06 16.51
N GLY A 317 21.00 59.64 17.02
CA GLY A 317 21.86 60.48 17.86
C GLY A 317 22.37 61.72 17.13
N ASN A 318 22.75 61.59 15.86
CA ASN A 318 23.17 62.70 15.02
C ASN A 318 22.04 63.69 14.75
N ALA A 319 20.83 63.22 14.49
CA ALA A 319 19.65 64.07 14.31
C ALA A 319 19.33 64.86 15.58
N LEU A 320 19.38 64.21 16.75
CA LEU A 320 19.18 64.87 18.05
C LEU A 320 20.24 65.96 18.30
N ASN A 321 21.51 65.66 18.06
CA ASN A 321 22.60 66.63 18.19
C ASN A 321 22.44 67.80 17.20
N ALA A 322 22.04 67.53 15.96
CA ALA A 322 21.79 68.56 14.96
C ALA A 322 20.60 69.46 15.32
N ALA A 323 19.52 68.89 15.90
CA ALA A 323 18.40 69.68 16.43
C ALA A 323 18.84 70.58 17.59
N GLN A 324 19.67 70.08 18.51
CA GLN A 324 20.24 70.86 19.60
C GLN A 324 21.10 72.03 19.08
N HIS A 325 21.94 71.78 18.07
CA HIS A 325 22.76 72.83 17.45
C HIS A 325 21.93 73.85 16.67
N ALA A 326 20.86 73.41 15.99
CA ALA A 326 19.90 74.32 15.37
C ALA A 326 19.26 75.22 16.44
N HIS A 327 18.79 74.66 17.56
CA HIS A 327 18.20 75.45 18.63
C HIS A 327 19.16 76.51 19.23
N ASP A 328 20.43 76.16 19.43
CA ASP A 328 21.45 77.12 19.88
C ASP A 328 21.71 78.21 18.83
N ALA A 329 21.73 77.86 17.54
CA ALA A 329 21.88 78.82 16.45
C ALA A 329 20.67 79.78 16.35
N ASP A 330 19.44 79.29 16.53
CA ASP A 330 18.22 80.10 16.58
C ASP A 330 18.29 81.14 17.72
N SER A 331 18.65 80.69 18.92
CA SER A 331 18.82 81.56 20.10
C SER A 331 19.84 82.67 19.83
N LYS A 332 21.00 82.33 19.24
CA LYS A 332 22.04 83.29 18.86
C LYS A 332 21.59 84.25 17.76
N ALA A 333 20.86 83.77 16.75
CA ALA A 333 20.33 84.60 15.68
C ALA A 333 19.28 85.60 16.21
N ARG A 334 18.39 85.17 17.10
CA ARG A 334 17.40 86.03 17.78
C ARG A 334 18.07 87.10 18.65
N ALA A 335 19.10 86.72 19.42
CA ALA A 335 19.89 87.67 20.19
C ALA A 335 20.61 88.69 19.29
N GLY A 336 21.14 88.24 18.16
CA GLY A 336 21.70 89.11 17.11
C GLY A 336 20.66 90.09 16.55
N SER A 337 19.47 89.59 16.18
CA SER A 337 18.38 90.40 15.61
C SER A 337 17.93 91.48 16.60
N SER A 338 17.82 91.15 17.88
CA SER A 338 17.56 92.12 18.96
C SER A 338 18.65 93.20 19.07
N THR A 339 19.92 92.80 19.03
CA THR A 339 21.06 93.72 19.08
C THR A 339 21.07 94.67 17.88
N VAL A 340 20.79 94.16 16.69
CA VAL A 340 20.68 94.95 15.47
C VAL A 340 19.51 95.95 15.55
N ARG A 341 18.34 95.53 16.05
CA ARG A 341 17.20 96.43 16.26
C ARG A 341 17.53 97.57 17.22
N ALA A 342 18.23 97.28 18.32
CA ALA A 342 18.73 98.30 19.24
C ALA A 342 19.74 99.27 18.59
N ASN A 343 20.58 98.77 17.68
CA ASN A 343 21.51 99.61 16.91
C ASN A 343 20.78 100.56 15.94
N VAL A 344 19.73 100.07 15.26
CA VAL A 344 18.88 100.89 14.39
C VAL A 344 18.24 102.03 15.19
N GLU A 345 17.65 101.74 16.35
CA GLU A 345 17.08 102.76 17.25
C GLU A 345 18.12 103.77 17.75
N SER A 346 19.33 103.30 18.06
CA SER A 346 20.46 104.14 18.48
C SER A 346 20.89 105.10 17.37
N MET A 347 20.97 104.62 16.12
CA MET A 347 21.32 105.45 14.96
C MET A 347 20.23 106.47 14.61
N GLN A 348 18.95 106.10 14.74
CA GLN A 348 17.84 107.04 14.60
C GLN A 348 17.90 108.14 15.67
N THR A 349 18.19 107.77 16.92
CA THR A 349 18.39 108.71 18.02
C THR A 349 19.60 109.62 17.77
N LEU A 350 20.70 109.08 17.26
CA LEU A 350 21.90 109.85 16.90
C LEU A 350 21.57 110.87 15.81
N SER A 351 20.92 110.46 14.73
CA SER A 351 20.50 111.37 13.64
C SER A 351 19.60 112.49 14.16
N ALA A 352 18.65 112.20 15.07
CA ALA A 352 17.82 113.22 15.69
C ALA A 352 18.62 114.21 16.56
N ARG A 353 19.60 113.72 17.33
CA ARG A 353 20.49 114.57 18.14
C ARG A 353 21.38 115.46 17.28
N VAL A 354 21.94 114.91 16.20
CA VAL A 354 22.77 115.66 15.24
C VAL A 354 21.93 116.74 14.54
N SER A 355 20.71 116.42 14.12
CA SER A 355 19.77 117.40 13.55
C SER A 355 19.43 118.53 14.53
N SER A 356 19.22 118.19 15.81
CA SER A 356 19.00 119.20 16.86
C SER A 356 20.23 120.09 17.07
N ALA A 357 21.43 119.51 17.10
CA ALA A 357 22.67 120.25 17.24
C ALA A 357 22.93 121.18 16.03
N THR A 358 22.57 120.73 14.82
CA THR A 358 22.64 121.52 13.59
C THR A 358 21.82 122.80 13.73
N LYS A 359 20.57 122.70 14.22
CA LYS A 359 19.70 123.87 14.47
C LYS A 359 20.28 124.86 15.47
N VAL A 360 20.97 124.37 16.51
CA VAL A 360 21.62 125.23 17.51
C VAL A 360 22.79 125.99 16.89
N ILE A 361 23.59 125.34 16.04
CA ILE A 361 24.71 126.00 15.35
C ILE A 361 24.22 126.97 14.27
N GLU A 362 23.16 126.64 13.55
CA GLU A 362 22.50 127.58 12.63
C GLU A 362 22.01 128.83 13.35
N LEU A 363 21.40 128.66 14.54
CA LEU A 363 20.98 129.78 15.37
C LEU A 363 22.19 130.62 15.83
N LEU A 364 23.29 129.98 16.22
CA LEU A 364 24.54 130.67 16.58
C LEU A 364 25.08 131.47 15.38
N ASN A 365 25.13 130.88 14.18
CA ASN A 365 25.57 131.55 12.97
C ASN A 365 24.72 132.80 12.67
N LYS A 366 23.38 132.69 12.83
CA LYS A 366 22.45 133.83 12.68
C LYS A 366 22.63 134.89 13.76
N GLN A 367 22.89 134.51 15.02
CA GLN A 367 23.18 135.46 16.09
C GLN A 367 24.50 136.20 15.84
N SER A 368 25.52 135.51 15.33
CA SER A 368 26.80 136.12 14.96
C SER A 368 26.68 137.09 13.79
N GLU A 369 25.80 136.82 12.82
CA GLU A 369 25.44 137.78 11.76
C GLU A 369 24.82 139.06 12.34
N ASN A 370 23.88 138.95 13.28
CA ASN A 370 23.32 140.10 13.98
C ASN A 370 24.40 140.89 14.74
N ILE A 371 25.35 140.21 15.39
CA ILE A 371 26.48 140.88 16.08
C ILE A 371 27.36 141.62 15.07
N SER A 372 27.66 141.02 13.92
CA SER A 372 28.45 141.67 12.85
C SER A 372 27.78 142.97 12.35
N GLN A 373 26.44 142.97 12.25
CA GLN A 373 25.66 144.17 11.90
C GLN A 373 25.73 145.25 12.99
N VAL A 374 25.65 144.86 14.27
CA VAL A 374 25.82 145.78 15.40
C VAL A 374 27.24 146.37 15.42
N LEU A 375 28.27 145.56 15.22
CA LEU A 375 29.66 146.04 15.16
C LEU A 375 29.89 147.02 14.00
N THR A 376 29.25 146.79 12.85
CA THR A 376 29.29 147.72 11.72
C THR A 376 28.68 149.08 12.10
N THR A 377 27.59 149.07 12.88
CA THR A 377 26.96 150.29 13.40
C THR A 377 27.86 151.00 14.42
N ILE A 378 28.44 150.26 15.36
CA ILE A 378 29.36 150.81 16.38
C ILE A 378 30.59 151.42 15.71
N ARG A 379 31.15 150.76 14.68
CA ARG A 379 32.26 151.29 13.90
C ARG A 379 31.87 152.60 13.22
N GLY A 380 30.67 152.68 12.64
CA GLY A 380 30.12 153.91 12.08
C GLY A 380 29.98 155.03 13.11
N VAL A 381 29.51 154.72 14.32
CA VAL A 381 29.42 155.69 15.43
C VAL A 381 30.81 156.13 15.89
N ALA A 382 31.78 155.22 16.01
CA ALA A 382 33.16 155.53 16.37
C ALA A 382 33.83 156.42 15.32
N GLU A 383 33.60 156.15 14.03
CA GLU A 383 34.10 156.98 12.93
C GLU A 383 33.48 158.38 12.92
N GLN A 384 32.16 158.48 13.14
CA GLN A 384 31.47 159.76 13.34
C GLN A 384 31.99 160.51 14.58
N THR A 385 32.24 159.80 15.68
CA THR A 385 32.78 160.37 16.92
C THR A 385 34.21 160.85 16.74
N ASN A 386 35.04 160.13 15.99
CA ASN A 386 36.39 160.52 15.61
C ASN A 386 36.39 161.79 14.74
N LEU A 387 35.46 161.90 13.80
CA LEU A 387 35.25 163.10 12.98
C LEU A 387 34.76 164.30 13.79
N LEU A 388 33.81 164.09 14.72
CA LEU A 388 33.32 165.13 15.64
C LEU A 388 34.43 165.61 16.58
N ALA A 389 35.22 164.69 17.12
CA ALA A 389 36.36 164.98 17.97
C ALA A 389 37.47 165.73 17.22
N LEU A 390 37.73 165.36 15.96
CA LEU A 390 38.65 166.09 15.09
C LEU A 390 38.18 167.53 14.85
N ASN A 391 36.89 167.73 14.55
CA ASN A 391 36.31 169.06 14.39
C ASN A 391 36.38 169.89 15.68
N ALA A 392 36.14 169.26 16.84
CA ALA A 392 36.27 169.91 18.14
C ALA A 392 37.73 170.28 18.49
N ALA A 393 38.70 169.42 18.15
CA ALA A 393 40.13 169.69 18.33
C ALA A 393 40.61 170.85 17.45
N ILE A 394 40.12 170.93 16.20
CA ILE A 394 40.37 172.04 15.28
C ILE A 394 39.83 173.35 15.87
N GLU A 395 38.58 173.38 16.37
CA GLU A 395 37.98 174.60 16.91
C GLU A 395 38.58 175.01 18.27
N ALA A 396 39.02 174.04 19.09
CA ALA A 396 39.75 174.29 20.33
C ALA A 396 41.15 174.89 20.08
N ALA A 397 41.86 174.44 19.03
CA ALA A 397 43.12 175.06 18.59
C ALA A 397 42.91 176.50 18.09
N ARG A 398 41.72 176.80 17.53
CA ARG A 398 41.33 178.12 17.04
C ARG A 398 41.03 179.13 18.16
N ALA A 399 40.59 178.65 19.33
CA ALA A 399 40.29 179.47 20.51
C ALA A 399 41.51 179.86 21.37
N GLY A 400 42.72 179.42 21.02
CA GLY A 400 43.97 179.80 21.70
C GLY A 400 44.04 179.38 23.17
N GLU A 401 44.59 180.22 24.05
CA GLU A 401 44.78 179.92 25.49
C GLU A 401 43.47 179.54 26.22
N ALA A 402 42.31 180.05 25.79
CA ALA A 402 41.01 179.73 26.38
C ALA A 402 40.49 178.32 26.02
N GLY A 403 40.96 177.74 24.90
CA GLY A 403 40.52 176.43 24.37
C GLY A 403 41.35 175.24 24.85
N ARG A 404 42.41 175.47 25.62
CA ARG A 404 43.42 174.45 25.97
C ARG A 404 42.83 173.24 26.73
N GLY A 405 41.86 173.47 27.61
CA GLY A 405 41.13 172.39 28.29
C GLY A 405 40.23 171.58 27.35
N PHE A 406 39.61 172.24 26.36
CA PHE A 406 38.76 171.58 25.35
C PHE A 406 39.58 170.78 24.34
N ALA A 407 40.78 171.25 23.96
CA ALA A 407 41.67 170.52 23.05
C ALA A 407 42.10 169.17 23.65
N VAL A 408 42.44 169.14 24.94
CA VAL A 408 42.79 167.90 25.64
C VAL A 408 41.62 166.92 25.66
N VAL A 409 40.39 167.40 25.91
CA VAL A 409 39.19 166.55 25.88
C VAL A 409 38.92 166.04 24.45
N ALA A 410 39.08 166.87 23.43
CA ALA A 410 38.86 166.48 22.04
C ALA A 410 39.88 165.43 21.56
N ASP A 411 41.16 165.57 21.91
CA ASP A 411 42.19 164.56 21.62
C ASP A 411 41.94 163.25 22.39
N GLU A 412 41.45 163.31 23.63
CA GLU A 412 41.07 162.12 24.41
C GLU A 412 39.87 161.40 23.78
N VAL A 413 38.85 162.14 23.32
CA VAL A 413 37.69 161.57 22.61
C VAL A 413 38.14 160.99 21.25
N ARG A 414 39.07 161.62 20.55
CA ARG A 414 39.62 161.11 19.28
C ARG A 414 40.40 159.81 19.49
N SER A 415 41.24 159.77 20.52
CA SER A 415 41.96 158.56 20.96
C SER A 415 40.99 157.44 21.34
N LEU A 416 39.94 157.76 22.10
CA LEU A 416 38.90 156.81 22.50
C LEU A 416 38.15 156.26 21.28
N ALA A 417 37.75 157.11 20.34
CA ALA A 417 37.09 156.70 19.11
C ALA A 417 37.98 155.80 18.23
N GLY A 418 39.27 156.13 18.10
CA GLY A 418 40.25 155.27 17.42
C GLY A 418 40.48 153.93 18.13
N ASN A 419 40.48 153.91 19.46
CA ASN A 419 40.51 152.68 20.25
C ASN A 419 39.24 151.84 20.06
N THR A 420 38.06 152.48 20.02
CA THR A 420 36.78 151.82 19.74
C THR A 420 36.78 151.20 18.35
N GLN A 421 37.29 151.90 17.33
CA GLN A 421 37.38 151.39 15.95
C GLN A 421 38.30 150.17 15.84
N ARG A 422 39.47 150.20 16.48
CA ARG A 422 40.39 149.03 16.54
C ARG A 422 39.78 147.86 17.29
N ALA A 423 39.08 148.12 18.41
CA ALA A 423 38.39 147.07 19.17
C ALA A 423 37.24 146.45 18.36
N THR A 424 36.45 147.25 17.65
CA THR A 424 35.36 146.73 16.79
C THR A 424 35.89 145.90 15.63
N GLU A 425 37.03 146.27 15.02
CA GLU A 425 37.65 145.48 13.95
C GLU A 425 38.22 144.14 14.47
N SER A 426 38.80 144.14 15.66
CA SER A 426 39.25 142.90 16.33
C SER A 426 38.07 141.97 16.63
N ILE A 427 36.97 142.50 17.18
CA ILE A 427 35.74 141.71 17.43
C ILE A 427 35.13 141.24 16.10
N ARG A 428 35.13 142.05 15.05
CA ARG A 428 34.65 141.64 13.72
C ARG A 428 35.41 140.42 13.20
N THR A 429 36.75 140.45 13.29
CA THR A 429 37.59 139.32 12.87
C THR A 429 37.24 138.05 13.66
N MET A 430 37.07 138.15 14.98
CA MET A 430 36.63 137.02 15.82
C MET A 430 35.24 136.50 15.43
N ILE A 431 34.31 137.39 15.05
CA ILE A 431 32.97 136.99 14.59
C ILE A 431 33.01 136.30 13.22
N ASP A 432 33.84 136.78 12.29
CA ASP A 432 34.02 136.16 10.98
C ASP A 432 34.62 134.74 11.11
N GLU A 433 35.62 134.56 11.98
CA GLU A 433 36.18 133.23 12.32
C GLU A 433 35.14 132.31 12.98
N LEU A 434 34.30 132.86 13.88
CA LEU A 434 33.23 132.12 14.53
C LEU A 434 32.15 131.69 13.53
N GLN A 435 31.76 132.55 12.58
CA GLN A 435 30.84 132.21 11.50
C GLN A 435 31.41 131.14 10.57
N ALA A 436 32.69 131.23 10.19
CA ALA A 436 33.35 130.22 9.38
C ALA A 436 33.36 128.86 10.10
N SER A 437 33.70 128.86 11.38
CA SER A 437 33.69 127.66 12.23
C SER A 437 32.28 127.08 12.40
N ALA A 438 31.25 127.92 12.55
CA ALA A 438 29.85 127.50 12.63
C ALA A 438 29.37 126.84 11.33
N ARG A 439 29.70 127.40 10.16
CA ARG A 439 29.38 126.79 8.86
C ARG A 439 30.07 125.44 8.67
N GLN A 440 31.35 125.35 9.03
CA GLN A 440 32.08 124.09 9.00
C GLN A 440 31.44 123.04 9.91
N ALA A 441 31.01 123.44 11.11
CA ALA A 441 30.33 122.53 12.04
C ALA A 441 28.97 122.05 11.51
N VAL A 442 28.20 122.90 10.81
CA VAL A 442 26.95 122.49 10.13
C VAL A 442 27.25 121.42 9.07
N ASN A 443 28.22 121.64 8.19
CA ASN A 443 28.57 120.66 7.14
C ASN A 443 28.95 119.29 7.74
N VAL A 444 29.80 119.27 8.78
CA VAL A 444 30.19 118.04 9.47
C VAL A 444 29.00 117.36 10.14
N MET A 445 28.04 118.14 10.66
CA MET A 445 26.81 117.59 11.24
C MET A 445 25.87 117.00 10.16
N GLU A 446 25.76 117.62 8.99
CA GLU A 446 24.99 117.07 7.87
C GLU A 446 25.57 115.72 7.41
N GLU A 447 26.89 115.67 7.21
CA GLU A 447 27.61 114.43 6.88
C GLU A 447 27.42 113.35 7.96
N ALA A 448 27.54 113.71 9.23
CA ALA A 448 27.33 112.79 10.35
C ALA A 448 25.89 112.26 10.41
N SER A 449 24.89 113.10 10.08
CA SER A 449 23.49 112.69 10.02
C SER A 449 23.23 111.73 8.85
N GLU A 450 23.83 111.99 7.68
CA GLU A 450 23.74 111.09 6.54
C GLU A 450 24.42 109.74 6.81
N GLN A 451 25.60 109.75 7.43
CA GLN A 451 26.31 108.54 7.83
C GLN A 451 25.52 107.71 8.86
N ALA A 452 24.86 108.37 9.82
CA ALA A 452 24.00 107.69 10.79
C ALA A 452 22.80 107.02 10.11
N LYS A 453 22.18 107.69 9.13
CA LYS A 453 21.07 107.14 8.33
C LYS A 453 21.51 105.96 7.47
N HIS A 454 22.68 106.05 6.85
CA HIS A 454 23.26 104.94 6.09
C HIS A 454 23.55 103.74 7.00
N SER A 455 24.17 103.97 8.15
CA SER A 455 24.45 102.93 9.16
C SER A 455 23.16 102.27 9.68
N ALA A 456 22.09 103.03 9.88
CA ALA A 456 20.78 102.49 10.26
C ALA A 456 20.19 101.57 9.17
N THR A 457 20.36 101.93 7.89
CA THR A 457 19.88 101.13 6.76
C THR A 457 20.63 99.80 6.67
N GLN A 458 21.96 99.85 6.76
CA GLN A 458 22.82 98.66 6.70
C GLN A 458 22.61 97.74 7.92
N ALA A 459 22.37 98.31 9.10
CA ALA A 459 21.93 97.54 10.27
C ALA A 459 20.56 96.87 10.00
N GLY A 460 19.59 97.59 9.45
CA GLY A 460 18.29 97.01 9.07
C GLY A 460 18.39 95.83 8.10
N GLU A 461 19.23 95.94 7.07
CA GLU A 461 19.51 94.83 6.14
C GLU A 461 20.12 93.62 6.85
N SER A 462 21.06 93.85 7.78
CA SER A 462 21.64 92.79 8.61
C SER A 462 20.58 92.10 9.49
N GLY A 463 19.59 92.85 9.97
CA GLY A 463 18.45 92.31 10.72
C GLY A 463 17.60 91.36 9.89
N ASN A 464 17.30 91.74 8.64
CA ASN A 464 16.55 90.87 7.72
C ASN A 464 17.29 89.56 7.42
N ILE A 465 18.63 89.59 7.33
CA ILE A 465 19.44 88.39 7.14
C ILE A 465 19.36 87.47 8.37
N LEU A 466 19.41 88.04 9.58
CA LEU A 466 19.28 87.27 10.82
C LEU A 466 17.89 86.64 10.95
N ASP A 467 16.83 87.33 10.55
CA ASP A 467 15.48 86.78 10.51
C ASP A 467 15.39 85.61 9.50
N ALA A 468 16.01 85.74 8.32
CA ALA A 468 16.09 84.65 7.35
C ALA A 468 16.89 83.43 7.87
N ILE A 469 17.98 83.67 8.60
CA ILE A 469 18.74 82.60 9.28
C ILE A 469 17.87 81.89 10.30
N THR A 470 17.09 82.64 11.08
CA THR A 470 16.17 82.10 12.10
C THR A 470 15.17 81.13 11.45
N THR A 471 14.52 81.53 10.36
CA THR A 471 13.59 80.64 9.62
C THR A 471 14.27 79.40 9.03
N ALA A 472 15.48 79.54 8.48
CA ALA A 472 16.23 78.41 7.95
C ALA A 472 16.61 77.40 9.05
N VAL A 473 16.98 77.91 10.23
CA VAL A 473 17.33 77.09 11.39
C VAL A 473 16.11 76.38 11.98
N GLU A 474 14.95 77.04 12.06
CA GLU A 474 13.68 76.39 12.43
C GLU A 474 13.37 75.22 11.50
N THR A 475 13.55 75.41 10.18
CA THR A 475 13.35 74.33 9.20
C THR A 475 14.31 73.15 9.43
N ILE A 476 15.57 73.42 9.79
CA ILE A 476 16.55 72.37 10.12
C ILE A 476 16.13 71.61 11.39
N ALA A 477 15.62 72.30 12.40
CA ALA A 477 15.13 71.67 13.62
C ALA A 477 13.94 70.74 13.34
N ASP A 478 12.98 71.18 12.52
CA ASP A 478 11.83 70.38 12.10
C ASP A 478 12.25 69.14 11.28
N MET A 479 13.22 69.30 10.36
CA MET A 479 13.77 68.18 9.60
C MET A 479 14.42 67.14 10.50
N ASN A 480 15.20 67.57 11.50
CA ASN A 480 15.83 66.65 12.44
C ASN A 480 14.81 65.93 13.34
N ALA A 481 13.71 66.58 13.70
CA ALA A 481 12.61 65.91 14.40
C ALA A 481 11.98 64.80 13.54
N GLN A 482 11.76 65.06 12.24
CA GLN A 482 11.27 64.03 11.31
C GLN A 482 12.26 62.87 11.13
N ILE A 483 13.56 63.17 11.04
CA ILE A 483 14.60 62.13 10.98
C ILE A 483 14.54 61.26 12.25
N SER A 484 14.40 61.86 13.44
CA SER A 484 14.27 61.12 14.70
C SER A 484 13.08 60.17 14.67
N THR A 485 11.89 60.63 14.27
CA THR A 485 10.70 59.77 14.14
C THR A 485 10.91 58.65 13.12
N ALA A 486 11.50 58.95 11.95
CA ALA A 486 11.81 57.93 10.95
C ALA A 486 12.81 56.88 11.47
N THR A 487 13.80 57.28 12.26
CA THR A 487 14.75 56.33 12.87
C THR A 487 14.12 55.46 13.96
N GLU A 488 13.13 55.97 14.70
CA GLU A 488 12.35 55.16 15.64
C GLU A 488 11.53 54.09 14.91
N GLU A 489 10.85 54.45 13.82
CA GLU A 489 10.15 53.49 12.96
C GLU A 489 11.10 52.44 12.37
N GLN A 490 12.26 52.87 11.84
CA GLN A 490 13.28 51.95 11.32
C GLN A 490 13.81 50.99 12.39
N THR A 491 13.96 51.45 13.63
CA THR A 491 14.36 50.59 14.76
C THR A 491 13.30 49.52 15.03
N SER A 492 12.02 49.89 14.99
CA SER A 492 10.92 48.93 15.15
C SER A 492 10.94 47.86 14.06
N VAL A 493 11.13 48.27 12.79
CA VAL A 493 11.23 47.34 11.66
C VAL A 493 12.45 46.43 11.78
N ALA A 494 13.61 46.96 12.21
CA ALA A 494 14.80 46.17 12.42
C ALA A 494 14.61 45.10 13.51
N ASN A 495 13.91 45.42 14.60
CA ASN A 495 13.57 44.46 15.64
C ASN A 495 12.63 43.36 15.14
N GLU A 496 11.61 43.72 14.35
CA GLU A 496 10.69 42.75 13.73
C GLU A 496 11.43 41.81 12.76
N ILE A 497 12.37 42.34 11.98
CA ILE A 497 13.22 41.51 11.11
C ILE A 497 14.08 40.54 11.95
N ASN A 498 14.61 40.99 13.09
CA ASN A 498 15.43 40.16 13.97
C ASN A 498 14.61 38.99 14.60
N GLU A 499 13.37 39.25 14.99
CA GLU A 499 12.44 38.22 15.46
C GLU A 499 12.14 37.21 14.33
N ASN A 500 11.85 37.69 13.12
CA ASN A 500 11.63 36.84 11.95
C ASN A 500 12.85 35.97 11.60
N ILE A 501 14.06 36.50 11.72
CA ILE A 501 15.32 35.76 11.53
C ILE A 501 15.43 34.61 12.52
N THR A 502 15.06 34.83 13.78
CA THR A 502 15.09 33.79 14.83
C THR A 502 14.10 32.66 14.52
N HIS A 503 12.88 33.01 14.07
CA HIS A 503 11.90 32.03 13.62
C HIS A 503 12.39 31.25 12.40
N PHE A 504 12.99 31.95 11.44
CA PHE A 504 13.52 31.35 10.22
C PHE A 504 14.67 30.38 10.50
N GLN A 505 15.56 30.72 11.44
CA GLN A 505 16.63 29.83 11.89
C GLN A 505 16.08 28.53 12.49
N THR A 506 15.03 28.62 13.31
CA THR A 506 14.36 27.45 13.88
C THR A 506 13.74 26.57 12.79
N GLY A 507 13.05 27.19 11.82
CA GLY A 507 12.46 26.48 10.69
C GLY A 507 13.49 25.75 9.82
N ILE A 508 14.66 26.35 9.58
CA ILE A 508 15.75 25.70 8.84
C ILE A 508 16.29 24.48 9.60
N ALA A 509 16.46 24.58 10.92
CA ALA A 509 16.91 23.47 11.74
C ALA A 509 15.92 22.28 11.69
N GLU A 510 14.61 22.56 11.76
CA GLU A 510 13.57 21.55 11.60
C GLU A 510 13.60 20.88 10.22
N VAL A 511 13.77 21.66 9.14
CA VAL A 511 13.91 21.13 7.77
C VAL A 511 15.16 20.25 7.63
N GLY A 512 16.28 20.66 8.22
CA GLY A 512 17.51 19.89 8.23
C GLY A 512 17.35 18.55 8.92
N GLU A 513 16.74 18.53 10.12
CA GLU A 513 16.47 17.30 10.88
C GLU A 513 15.45 16.41 10.17
N GLY A 514 14.34 16.96 9.66
CA GLY A 514 13.32 16.20 8.92
C GLY A 514 13.88 15.56 7.64
N SER A 515 14.81 16.25 6.97
CA SER A 515 15.53 15.70 5.82
C SER A 515 16.47 14.57 6.23
N ARG A 516 17.20 14.71 7.34
CA ARG A 516 18.05 13.64 7.87
C ARG A 516 17.25 12.38 8.20
N GLN A 517 16.09 12.54 8.86
CA GLN A 517 15.18 11.43 9.16
C GLN A 517 14.63 10.77 7.89
N SER A 518 14.24 11.56 6.90
CA SER A 518 13.75 11.06 5.60
C SER A 518 14.83 10.26 4.86
N SER A 519 16.09 10.69 4.92
CA SER A 519 17.21 9.94 4.35
C SER A 519 17.42 8.58 5.02
N ILE A 520 17.32 8.52 6.36
CA ILE A 520 17.43 7.27 7.13
C ILE A 520 16.28 6.32 6.77
N ALA A 521 15.04 6.79 6.82
CA ALA A 521 13.86 5.99 6.48
C ALA A 521 13.93 5.46 5.03
N SER A 522 14.41 6.29 4.11
CA SER A 522 14.61 5.88 2.71
C SER A 522 15.70 4.81 2.58
N GLN A 523 16.77 4.89 3.37
CA GLN A 523 17.79 3.84 3.40
C GLN A 523 17.22 2.51 3.92
N GLU A 524 16.41 2.54 4.98
CA GLU A 524 15.72 1.36 5.51
C GLU A 524 14.75 0.76 4.49
N LEU A 525 14.00 1.58 3.73
CA LEU A 525 13.14 1.12 2.65
C LEU A 525 13.92 0.48 1.50
N ALA A 526 15.09 1.03 1.14
CA ALA A 526 15.96 0.43 0.14
C ALA A 526 16.48 -0.94 0.61
N GLU A 527 16.89 -1.06 1.88
CA GLU A 527 17.31 -2.33 2.46
C GLU A 527 16.17 -3.36 2.50
N LEU A 528 14.96 -2.95 2.88
CA LEU A 528 13.78 -3.80 2.87
C LEU A 528 13.43 -4.25 1.44
N SER A 529 13.57 -3.36 0.46
CA SER A 529 13.35 -3.69 -0.96
C SER A 529 14.36 -4.73 -1.43
N VAL A 530 15.63 -4.64 -1.05
CA VAL A 530 16.64 -5.66 -1.35
C VAL A 530 16.28 -7.01 -0.70
N GLN A 531 15.77 -7.00 0.53
CA GLN A 531 15.31 -8.24 1.19
C GLN A 531 14.11 -8.87 0.48
N LEU A 532 13.11 -8.07 0.10
CA LEU A 532 11.95 -8.52 -0.66
C LEU A 532 12.37 -9.04 -2.03
N GLN A 533 13.28 -8.35 -2.72
CA GLN A 533 13.80 -8.78 -4.02
C GLN A 533 14.45 -10.16 -3.90
N ARG A 534 15.21 -10.40 -2.82
CA ARG A 534 15.80 -11.71 -2.54
C ARG A 534 14.75 -12.79 -2.34
N GLN A 535 13.68 -12.51 -1.58
CA GLN A 535 12.58 -13.46 -1.38
C GLN A 535 11.83 -13.76 -2.68
N VAL A 536 11.53 -12.73 -3.47
CA VAL A 536 10.86 -12.86 -4.76
C VAL A 536 11.73 -13.65 -5.75
N SER A 537 13.05 -13.43 -5.75
CA SER A 537 13.99 -14.15 -6.63
C SER A 537 14.13 -15.64 -6.33
N GLN A 538 13.66 -16.12 -5.17
CA GLN A 538 13.57 -17.56 -4.89
C GLN A 538 12.53 -18.23 -5.78
N PHE A 539 11.48 -17.51 -6.17
CA PHE A 539 10.48 -18.01 -7.08
C PHE A 539 10.95 -17.83 -8.52
N LYS A 540 10.97 -18.93 -9.26
CA LYS A 540 11.20 -18.88 -10.69
C LYS A 540 9.85 -18.69 -11.37
N ALA A 541 9.57 -17.45 -11.75
CA ALA A 541 8.37 -17.02 -12.44
C ALA A 541 8.62 -16.82 -13.93
#